data_AF-A0A927YNS0-F1
#
_entry.id   AF-A0A927YNS0-F1
#
_cell.length_a   1.000
_cell.length_b   1.000
_cell.length_c   1.000
_cell.angle_alpha   90.00
_cell.angle_beta   90.00
_cell.angle_gamma   90.00
#
_symmetry.space_group_name_H-M   'P 1'
#
loop_
_entity.id
_entity.type
_entity.pdbx_description
1 polymer ?
#
loop_
_entity_poly.entity_id
_entity_poly.type
_entity_poly.pdbx_seq_one_letter_code
_entity_poly.pdbx_strand_id
1 'polypeptide(L)' 'MTAEKINVMPEGQIQAMGIKALKNALGVTGTLRFLEQFDNGGSGDYTKEKYEEEDARLSKEEILNMFK' A
#
# COMPACT_ATOMS: atom_id res chain seq x y z
N MET A 1 -13.09 -39.42 14.27
CA MET A 1 -13.05 -37.95 14.39
C MET A 1 -12.68 -37.41 13.03
N THR A 2 -13.64 -36.84 12.30
CA THR A 2 -13.38 -36.20 11.01
C THR A 2 -12.64 -34.90 11.27
N ALA A 3 -11.38 -34.80 10.84
CA ALA A 3 -10.64 -33.55 10.85
C ALA A 3 -11.37 -32.58 9.92
N GLU A 4 -12.13 -31.67 10.51
CA GLU A 4 -12.71 -30.54 9.81
C GLU A 4 -11.53 -29.75 9.23
N LYS A 5 -11.42 -29.74 7.90
CA LYS A 5 -10.40 -28.94 7.22
C LYS A 5 -10.73 -27.48 7.55
N ILE A 6 -9.99 -26.89 8.49
CA ILE A 6 -10.10 -25.46 8.79
C ILE A 6 -9.83 -24.75 7.46
N ASN A 7 -10.86 -24.13 6.91
CA ASN A 7 -10.74 -23.28 5.74
C ASN A 7 -10.02 -22.01 6.18
N VAL A 8 -8.69 -22.08 6.29
CA VAL A 8 -7.86 -20.95 6.68
C VAL A 8 -7.87 -20.00 5.50
N MET A 9 -8.59 -18.89 5.67
CA MET A 9 -8.60 -17.81 4.70
C MET A 9 -7.14 -17.33 4.50
N PRO A 10 -6.65 -17.22 3.25
CA PRO A 10 -5.28 -16.75 3.01
C PRO A 10 -5.08 -15.36 3.64
N GLU A 11 -3.88 -15.12 4.19
CA GLU A 11 -3.57 -13.86 4.88
C GLU A 11 -3.86 -12.62 4.02
N GLY A 12 -3.54 -12.68 2.72
CA GLY A 12 -3.86 -11.59 1.79
C GLY A 12 -5.36 -11.35 1.61
N GLN A 13 -6.19 -12.40 1.71
CA GLN A 13 -7.64 -12.26 1.65
C GLN A 13 -8.19 -11.65 2.95
N ILE A 14 -7.65 -12.05 4.11
CA ILE A 14 -7.97 -11.44 5.40
C ILE A 14 -7.61 -9.94 5.39
N GLN A 15 -6.41 -9.59 4.93
CA GLN A 15 -5.96 -8.20 4.83
C GLN A 15 -6.85 -7.37 3.91
N ALA A 16 -7.15 -7.87 2.70
CA ALA A 16 -8.00 -7.18 1.74
C ALA A 16 -9.41 -6.94 2.30
N MET A 17 -9.99 -7.93 2.98
CA MET A 17 -11.28 -7.79 3.64
C MET A 17 -11.25 -6.78 4.79
N GLY A 18 -10.19 -6.79 5.61
CA GLY A 18 -9.98 -5.82 6.68
C GLY A 18 -9.89 -4.38 6.18
N ILE A 19 -9.05 -4.13 5.16
CA ILE A 19 -8.92 -2.81 4.53
C ILE A 19 -10.26 -2.34 3.94
N LYS A 20 -11.00 -3.24 3.28
CA LYS A 20 -12.33 -2.91 2.73
C LYS A 20 -13.33 -2.55 3.83
N ALA A 21 -13.34 -3.27 4.94
CA ALA A 21 -14.21 -2.99 6.07
C ALA A 21 -13.89 -1.63 6.70
N LEU A 22 -12.60 -1.33 6.91
CA LEU A 22 -12.14 -0.03 7.42
C LEU A 22 -12.57 1.11 6.49
N LYS A 23 -12.35 0.96 5.17
CA LYS A 23 -12.75 1.97 4.17
C LYS A 23 -14.26 2.24 4.22
N ASN A 24 -15.07 1.19 4.34
CA ASN A 24 -16.52 1.33 4.40
C ASN A 24 -16.99 2.04 5.68
N ALA A 25 -16.33 1.80 6.81
CA ALA A 25 -16.70 2.38 8.10
C ALA A 25 -16.18 3.80 8.30
N LEU A 26 -14.96 4.09 7.83
CA LEU A 26 -14.22 5.33 8.16
C LEU A 26 -14.03 6.27 6.97
N GLY A 27 -14.35 5.82 5.75
CA GLY A 27 -13.94 6.48 4.52
C GLY A 27 -12.43 6.38 4.28
N VAL A 28 -11.98 6.93 3.16
CA VAL A 28 -10.57 6.84 2.73
C VAL A 28 -9.63 7.54 3.73
N THR A 29 -9.94 8.80 4.07
CA THR A 29 -9.10 9.59 4.98
C THR A 29 -9.04 8.99 6.39
N GLY A 30 -10.17 8.52 6.93
CA GLY A 30 -10.20 7.90 8.25
C GLY A 30 -9.43 6.58 8.30
N THR A 31 -9.47 5.80 7.22
CA THR A 31 -8.70 4.56 7.08
C THR A 31 -7.20 4.81 7.09
N LEU A 32 -6.72 5.80 6.32
CA LEU A 32 -5.30 6.14 6.29
C LEU A 32 -4.79 6.56 7.68
N ARG A 33 -5.50 7.48 8.34
CA ARG A 33 -5.16 7.92 9.71
C ARG A 33 -5.19 6.78 10.72
N PHE A 34 -6.11 5.82 10.57
CA PHE A 34 -6.15 4.63 11.43
C PHE A 34 -4.91 3.77 11.22
N LEU A 35 -4.53 3.47 9.98
CA LEU A 35 -3.35 2.65 9.68
C LEU A 35 -2.05 3.32 10.14
N GLU A 36 -1.95 4.65 9.99
CA GLU A 36 -0.83 5.46 10.49
C GLU A 36 -0.60 5.29 12.00
N GLN A 37 -1.64 5.01 12.80
CA GLN A 37 -1.50 4.79 14.25
C GLN A 37 -0.75 3.50 14.61
N PHE A 38 -0.74 2.50 13.73
CA PHE A 38 -0.12 1.20 14.01
C PHE A 38 1.27 1.06 13.40
N ASP A 39 1.56 1.84 12.36
CA ASP A 39 2.84 1.81 11.64
C ASP A 39 3.65 3.13 11.81
N ASN A 40 3.19 4.06 12.64
CA ASN A 40 3.67 5.46 12.67
C ASN A 40 3.67 6.13 11.27
N GLY A 41 2.81 5.67 10.36
CA GLY A 41 2.78 6.12 8.97
C GLY A 41 3.82 5.46 8.05
N GLY A 42 4.50 4.40 8.53
CA GLY A 42 5.63 3.78 7.87
C GLY A 42 6.93 4.53 8.15
N SER A 43 8.07 3.95 7.78
CA SER A 43 9.39 4.57 7.96
C SER A 43 9.81 5.48 6.79
N GLY A 44 8.96 5.62 5.76
CA GLY A 44 9.28 6.36 4.53
C GLY A 44 8.75 7.78 4.56
N ASP A 45 9.61 8.75 4.23
CA ASP A 45 9.17 10.13 3.99
C ASP A 45 9.02 10.31 2.48
N TYR A 46 7.91 9.82 1.93
CA TYR A 46 7.64 9.90 0.49
C TYR A 46 7.74 11.33 -0.05
N THR A 47 7.42 12.34 0.77
CA THR A 47 7.53 13.74 0.34
C THR A 47 8.99 14.09 0.12
N LYS A 48 9.85 13.80 1.10
CA LYS A 48 11.29 14.02 0.98
C LYS A 48 11.91 13.18 -0.14
N GLU A 49 11.64 11.87 -0.16
CA GLU A 49 12.17 10.92 -1.15
C GLU A 49 11.79 11.33 -2.59
N LYS A 50 10.54 11.76 -2.83
CA LYS A 50 10.06 12.19 -4.15
C LYS A 50 10.83 13.40 -4.69
N TYR A 51 11.30 14.29 -3.82
CA TYR A 51 12.01 15.50 -4.21
C TYR A 51 13.54 15.35 -4.13
N GLU A 52 14.07 14.39 -3.36
CA GLU A 52 15.49 14.02 -3.39
C GLU A 52 15.87 13.31 -4.70
N GLU A 53 14.94 12.60 -5.33
CA GLU A 53 15.17 11.91 -6.62
C GLU A 53 14.95 12.76 -7.88
N GLU A 54 14.67 14.08 -7.77
CA GLU A 54 14.43 14.89 -8.98
C GLU A 54 15.65 15.00 -9.90
N ASP A 55 16.87 14.98 -9.36
CA ASP A 55 18.12 14.96 -10.15
C ASP A 55 18.33 13.63 -10.90
N ALA A 56 17.63 12.55 -10.53
CA ALA A 56 17.71 11.24 -11.16
C ALA A 56 16.57 10.96 -12.16
N ARG A 57 15.65 11.91 -12.37
CA ARG A 57 14.53 11.73 -13.32
C ARG A 57 15.03 11.84 -14.75
N LEU A 58 14.88 10.76 -15.51
CA LEU A 58 15.11 10.75 -16.94
C LEU A 58 14.24 11.79 -17.64
N SER A 59 14.82 12.49 -18.60
CA SER A 59 14.09 13.35 -19.53
C SER A 59 13.08 12.54 -20.33
N LYS A 60 12.05 13.23 -20.83
CA LYS A 60 11.02 12.62 -21.67
C LYS A 60 11.64 11.93 -22.89
N GLU A 61 12.68 12.54 -23.46
CA GLU A 61 13.44 12.04 -24.60
C GLU A 61 14.19 10.74 -24.28
N GLU A 62 14.81 10.65 -23.09
CA GLU A 62 15.47 9.42 -22.62
C GLU A 62 14.47 8.28 -22.41
N ILE A 63 13.31 8.57 -21.79
CA ILE A 63 12.25 7.58 -21.60
C ILE A 63 11.75 7.05 -22.96
N LEU A 64 11.54 7.93 -23.94
CA LEU A 64 11.09 7.55 -25.29
C LEU A 64 12.10 6.67 -26.04
N ASN A 65 13.39 6.80 -25.73
CA ASN A 65 14.44 6.00 -26.37
C ASN A 65 14.61 4.61 -25.75
N MET A 66 14.08 4.35 -24.54
CA MET A 66 14.09 3.02 -23.93
C MET A 66 13.14 2.01 -24.62
N PHE A 67 12.16 2.51 -25.40
CA PHE A 67 11.12 1.69 -26.04
C PHE A 67 11.22 1.62 -27.57
N LYS A 68 12.36 2.02 -28.13
CA LYS A 68 12.68 1.88 -29.56
C LYS A 68 13.62 0.69 -29.76
#